data_AF-A0A521NEN4-F1
#
_entry.id   AF-A0A521NEN4-F1
#
_cell.length_a   1.000
_cell.length_b   1.000
_cell.length_c   1.000
_cell.angle_alpha   90.00
_cell.angle_beta   90.00
_cell.angle_gamma   90.00
#
_symmetry.space_group_name_H-M   'P 1'
#
loop_
_entity.id
_entity.type
_entity.pdbx_description
1 polymer ?
#
loop_
_entity_poly.entity_id
_entity_poly.type
_entity_poly.pdbx_seq_one_letter_code
_entity_poly.pdbx_strand_id
1 'polypeptide(L)'
;MKVDITTEILFQTARSGGKGGQNVNKVETMVEGRWPVNDSQLFSEEQKQRIREKLANKITDDGVLLVKSQTERSQLGNKAEVIRKMNQLVTAALVKQKIRRPTKPTRAA
;
A
#
# COMPACT_ATOMS: atom_id res chain seq x y z
N MET A 1 -8.71 -14.40 3.46
CA MET A 1 -9.24 -13.15 4.07
C MET A 1 -9.25 -12.09 2.99
N LYS A 2 -10.42 -11.51 2.68
CA LYS A 2 -10.47 -10.25 1.93
C LYS A 2 -10.18 -9.15 2.96
N VAL A 3 -8.99 -8.60 2.91
CA VAL A 3 -8.63 -7.43 3.72
C VAL A 3 -9.18 -6.21 2.99
N ASP A 4 -10.03 -5.45 3.66
CA ASP A 4 -10.51 -4.17 3.17
C ASP A 4 -10.35 -3.12 4.26
N ILE A 5 -9.36 -2.24 4.10
CA ILE A 5 -9.08 -1.14 5.04
C ILE A 5 -9.66 0.19 4.57
N THR A 6 -10.46 0.20 3.49
CA THR A 6 -10.89 1.42 2.79
C THR A 6 -11.52 2.46 3.71
N THR A 7 -12.22 2.04 4.77
CA THR A 7 -12.87 2.92 5.76
C THR A 7 -11.90 3.68 6.66
N GLU A 8 -10.68 3.18 6.84
CA GLU A 8 -9.66 3.77 7.69
C GLU A 8 -8.59 4.56 6.89
N ILE A 9 -8.71 4.59 5.56
CA ILE A 9 -7.77 5.34 4.71
C ILE A 9 -8.18 6.81 4.67
N LEU A 10 -7.25 7.66 5.08
CA LEU A 10 -7.32 9.09 4.84
C LEU A 10 -6.74 9.40 3.45
N PHE A 11 -7.54 10.01 2.60
CA PHE A 11 -7.11 10.40 1.26
C PHE A 11 -6.76 11.88 1.21
N GLN A 12 -5.61 12.19 0.62
CA GLN A 12 -5.21 13.55 0.27
C GLN A 12 -4.96 13.64 -1.22
N THR A 13 -5.46 14.70 -1.84
CA THR A 13 -5.16 15.01 -3.25
C THR A 13 -3.97 15.93 -3.33
N ALA A 14 -3.20 15.81 -4.39
CA ALA A 14 -2.08 16.68 -4.68
C ALA A 14 -1.86 16.80 -6.19
N ARG A 15 -0.99 17.73 -6.58
CA ARG A 15 -0.59 17.89 -7.98
C ARG A 15 0.33 16.75 -8.41
N SER A 16 0.03 16.16 -9.57
CA SER A 16 0.85 15.10 -10.15
C SER A 16 2.19 15.66 -10.60
N GLY A 17 3.29 15.07 -10.14
CA GLY A 17 4.64 15.53 -10.44
C GLY A 17 5.18 14.92 -11.74
N GLY A 18 5.55 15.75 -12.72
CA GLY A 18 6.19 15.33 -13.96
C GLY A 18 6.75 16.51 -14.78
N LYS A 19 7.82 16.26 -15.56
CA LYS A 19 8.36 17.25 -16.52
C LYS A 19 7.43 17.33 -17.74
N GLY A 20 6.65 18.41 -17.87
CA GLY A 20 6.16 18.89 -19.17
C GLY A 20 4.64 19.01 -19.37
N GLY A 21 4.20 20.20 -19.81
CA GLY A 21 2.90 20.46 -20.45
C GLY A 21 1.91 21.28 -19.61
N GLN A 22 1.19 22.21 -20.27
CA GLN A 22 0.22 23.15 -19.65
C GLN A 22 -0.83 22.48 -18.75
N ASN A 23 -1.15 21.21 -18.98
CA ASN A 23 -2.15 20.47 -18.19
C ASN A 23 -1.61 19.82 -16.91
N VAL A 24 -0.31 19.50 -16.82
CA VAL A 24 0.30 18.86 -15.64
C VAL A 24 0.32 19.81 -14.43
N ASN A 25 0.38 21.12 -14.70
CA ASN A 25 0.45 22.15 -13.66
C ASN A 25 -0.92 22.57 -13.10
N LYS A 26 -2.05 22.15 -13.70
CA LYS A 26 -3.38 22.68 -13.37
C LYS A 26 -4.29 21.74 -12.59
N VAL A 27 -4.13 20.42 -12.70
CA VAL A 27 -5.10 19.47 -12.14
C VAL A 27 -4.47 18.61 -11.05
N GLU A 28 -5.06 18.62 -9.85
CA GLU A 28 -4.67 17.82 -8.70
C GLU A 28 -5.09 16.36 -8.86
N THR A 29 -4.54 15.65 -9.83
CA THR A 29 -4.96 14.27 -10.11
C THR A 29 -4.32 13.23 -9.20
N MET A 30 -3.18 13.54 -8.56
CA MET A 30 -2.49 12.60 -7.66
C MET A 30 -3.29 12.41 -6.38
N VAL A 31 -3.40 11.16 -5.93
CA VAL A 31 -4.02 10.80 -4.66
C VAL A 31 -2.98 10.10 -3.80
N GLU A 32 -2.86 10.55 -2.56
CA GLU A 32 -2.11 9.92 -1.50
C GLU A 32 -3.09 9.32 -0.49
N GLY A 33 -2.95 8.03 -0.20
CA GLY A 33 -3.61 7.36 0.91
C GLY A 33 -2.68 7.31 2.10
N ARG A 34 -3.25 7.56 3.27
CA ARG A 34 -2.61 7.43 4.58
C ARG A 34 -3.45 6.52 5.44
N TRP A 35 -2.83 5.48 5.97
CA TRP A 35 -3.51 4.55 6.86
C TRP A 35 -2.70 4.38 8.15
N PRO A 36 -3.21 4.85 9.30
CA PRO A 36 -2.57 4.67 10.59
C PRO A 36 -2.70 3.20 11.02
N VAL A 37 -1.61 2.44 10.94
CA VAL A 37 -1.61 1.00 11.25
C VAL A 37 -1.96 0.75 12.73
N ASN A 38 -1.56 1.68 13.60
CA ASN A 38 -1.70 1.57 15.05
C ASN A 38 -3.15 1.74 15.49
N ASP A 39 -3.84 2.69 14.87
CA ASP A 39 -5.22 3.07 15.20
C ASP A 39 -6.26 2.15 14.54
N SER A 40 -5.83 1.27 13.63
CA SER A 40 -6.71 0.34 12.97
C SER A 40 -7.41 -0.59 13.96
N GLN A 41 -8.73 -0.73 13.85
CA GLN A 41 -9.52 -1.64 14.67
C GLN A 41 -9.78 -2.98 13.96
N LEU A 42 -9.38 -3.09 12.69
CA LEU A 42 -9.63 -4.26 11.85
C LEU A 42 -8.65 -5.41 12.08
N PHE A 43 -7.54 -5.16 12.79
CA PHE A 43 -6.46 -6.13 12.99
C PHE A 43 -6.13 -6.31 14.47
N SER A 44 -5.75 -7.53 14.84
CA SER A 44 -5.18 -7.81 16.16
C SER A 44 -3.78 -7.21 16.30
N GLU A 45 -3.31 -7.02 17.53
CA GLU A 45 -1.96 -6.48 17.80
C GLU A 45 -0.85 -7.30 17.12
N GLU A 46 -0.97 -8.63 17.07
CA GLU A 46 -0.04 -9.51 16.36
C GLU A 46 -0.04 -9.27 14.84
N GLN A 47 -1.21 -9.01 14.26
CA GLN A 47 -1.35 -8.71 12.84
C GLN A 47 -0.79 -7.32 12.53
N LYS A 48 -1.08 -6.32 13.36
CA LYS A 48 -0.49 -4.98 13.26
C LYS A 48 1.03 -5.04 13.32
N GLN A 49 1.58 -5.79 14.28
CA GLN A 49 3.03 -5.96 14.41
C GLN A 49 3.64 -6.58 13.15
N ARG A 50 3.04 -7.64 12.60
CA ARG A 50 3.50 -8.23 11.33
C ARG A 50 3.44 -7.25 10.16
N ILE A 51 2.37 -6.46 10.08
CA ILE A 51 2.21 -5.43 9.03
C ILE A 51 3.32 -4.39 9.17
N ARG A 52 3.58 -3.91 10.38
CA ARG A 52 4.67 -2.95 10.67
C ARG A 52 6.03 -3.52 10.26
N GLU A 53 6.34 -4.75 10.65
CA GLU A 53 7.61 -5.39 10.30
C GLU A 53 7.77 -5.60 8.79
N LYS A 54 6.73 -6.08 8.11
CA LYS A 54 6.78 -6.38 6.67
C LYS A 54 6.77 -5.13 5.79
N LEU A 55 6.10 -4.08 6.25
CA LEU A 55 5.94 -2.82 5.54
C LEU A 55 6.77 -1.69 6.15
N ALA A 56 7.77 -2.00 7.00
CA ALA A 56 8.61 -1.01 7.67
C ALA A 56 9.20 0.02 6.70
N ASN A 57 9.61 -0.41 5.50
CA ASN A 57 10.17 0.47 4.47
C ASN A 57 9.13 1.39 3.78
N LYS A 58 7.85 1.25 4.11
CA LYS A 58 6.71 2.00 3.53
C LYS A 58 5.87 2.71 4.58
N ILE A 59 6.12 2.41 5.85
CA ILE A 59 5.47 3.02 7.00
C ILE A 59 6.42 4.11 7.51
N THR A 60 5.85 5.26 7.85
CA THR A 60 6.59 6.36 8.46
C THR A 60 6.91 6.07 9.92
N ASP A 61 7.81 6.87 10.51
CA ASP A 61 8.13 6.77 11.94
C ASP A 61 6.89 6.94 12.84
N ASP A 62 5.88 7.69 12.36
CA ASP A 62 4.58 7.86 13.03
C ASP A 62 3.65 6.62 12.93
N GLY A 63 4.08 5.54 12.28
CA GLY A 63 3.28 4.32 12.12
C GLY A 63 2.20 4.40 11.03
N VAL A 64 2.32 5.36 10.11
CA VAL A 64 1.36 5.55 9.01
C VAL A 64 1.88 4.93 7.72
N LEU A 65 1.11 4.02 7.12
CA LEU A 65 1.37 3.49 5.78
C LEU A 65 0.96 4.55 4.73
N LEU A 66 1.93 4.99 3.93
CA LEU A 66 1.70 5.94 2.85
C LEU A 66 1.76 5.25 1.48
N VAL A 67 0.74 5.48 0.66
CA VAL A 67 0.71 5.01 -0.73
C VAL A 67 0.16 6.11 -1.61
N LYS A 68 0.90 6.49 -2.64
CA LYS A 68 0.47 7.47 -3.63
C LYS A 68 0.24 6.85 -5.01
N SER A 69 -0.71 7.41 -5.75
CA SER A 69 -0.97 7.05 -7.14
C SER A 69 -1.26 8.29 -7.99
N GLN A 70 -0.62 8.34 -9.15
CA GLN A 70 -0.81 9.38 -10.18
C GLN A 70 -0.84 8.76 -11.59
N THR A 71 -1.18 7.48 -11.68
CA THR A 71 -1.20 6.72 -12.94
C THR A 71 -2.37 7.16 -13.83
N GLU A 72 -3.51 7.44 -13.22
CA GLU A 72 -4.75 7.80 -13.91
C GLU A 72 -4.85 9.31 -14.15
N ARG A 73 -5.63 9.70 -15.16
CA ARG A 73 -5.94 11.11 -15.44
C ARG A 73 -7.01 11.70 -14.52
N SER A 74 -7.66 10.87 -13.70
CA SER A 74 -8.71 11.28 -12.77
C SER A 74 -8.35 10.99 -11.31
N GLN A 75 -8.81 11.86 -10.40
CA GLN A 75 -8.68 11.63 -8.96
C GLN A 75 -9.36 10.33 -8.52
N LEU A 76 -10.54 10.03 -9.08
CA LEU A 76 -11.29 8.83 -8.74
C LEU A 76 -10.52 7.55 -9.11
N GLY A 77 -9.93 7.51 -10.31
CA GLY A 77 -9.09 6.39 -10.74
C GLY A 77 -7.86 6.22 -9.86
N ASN A 78 -7.19 7.33 -9.52
CA ASN A 78 -6.04 7.29 -8.62
C ASN A 78 -6.42 6.87 -7.19
N LYS A 79 -7.59 7.27 -6.68
CA LYS A 79 -8.12 6.81 -5.39
C LYS A 79 -8.34 5.31 -5.38
N ALA A 80 -8.98 4.75 -6.41
CA ALA A 80 -9.19 3.32 -6.54
C ALA A 80 -7.87 2.54 -6.59
N GLU A 81 -6.86 3.08 -7.28
CA GLU A 81 -5.53 2.49 -7.37
C GLU A 81 -4.78 2.52 -6.02
N VAL A 82 -4.90 3.61 -5.24
CA VAL A 82 -4.38 3.69 -3.87
C VAL A 82 -5.00 2.62 -2.99
N ILE A 83 -6.33 2.50 -2.99
CA ILE A 83 -7.07 1.48 -2.23
C ILE A 83 -6.58 0.07 -2.60
N ARG A 84 -6.52 -0.22 -3.91
CA ARG A 84 -6.06 -1.52 -4.42
C ARG A 84 -4.64 -1.84 -3.92
N LYS A 85 -3.69 -0.91 -4.09
CA LYS A 85 -2.30 -1.09 -3.68
C LYS A 85 -2.17 -1.28 -2.17
N MET A 86 -2.87 -0.50 -1.37
CA MET A 86 -2.85 -0.63 0.09
C MET A 86 -3.40 -1.98 0.54
N ASN A 87 -4.58 -2.38 0.06
CA ASN A 87 -5.17 -3.68 0.38
C ASN A 87 -4.25 -4.85 -0.04
N GLN A 88 -3.58 -4.75 -1.21
CA GLN A 88 -2.61 -5.75 -1.65
C GLN A 88 -1.39 -5.83 -0.73
N LEU A 89 -0.83 -4.69 -0.31
CA LEU A 89 0.33 -4.65 0.60
C LEU A 89 -0.01 -5.27 1.96
N VAL A 90 -1.16 -4.90 2.54
CA VAL A 90 -1.59 -5.44 3.83
C VAL A 90 -1.91 -6.92 3.73
N THR A 91 -2.62 -7.35 2.67
CA THR A 91 -2.87 -8.78 2.42
C THR A 91 -1.56 -9.56 2.32
N ALA A 92 -0.59 -9.06 1.55
CA ALA A 92 0.72 -9.70 1.38
C ALA A 92 1.53 -9.76 2.68
N ALA A 93 1.42 -8.74 3.54
CA ALA A 93 2.05 -8.72 4.86
C ALA A 93 1.44 -9.75 5.82
N LEU A 94 0.14 -10.01 5.71
CA LEU A 94 -0.58 -11.00 6.52
C LEU A 94 -0.48 -12.43 5.99
N VAL A 95 -0.14 -12.62 4.71
CA VAL A 95 0.11 -13.95 4.16
C VAL A 95 1.35 -14.52 4.84
N LYS A 96 1.14 -15.53 5.69
CA LYS A 96 2.22 -16.33 6.27
C LYS A 96 3.01 -16.96 5.12
N GLN A 97 4.27 -16.55 4.93
CA GLN A 97 5.12 -17.17 3.92
C GLN A 97 5.21 -18.67 4.23
N LYS A 98 4.78 -19.50 3.27
CA LYS A 98 4.98 -20.94 3.32
C LYS A 98 6.47 -21.19 3.38
N ILE A 99 6.93 -21.93 4.40
CA ILE A 99 8.34 -22.28 4.56
C ILE A 99 8.82 -22.90 3.25
N ARG A 100 9.75 -22.21 2.55
CA ARG A 100 10.43 -22.78 1.40
C ARG A 100 11.36 -23.86 1.93
N ARG A 101 10.99 -25.13 1.76
CA ARG A 101 11.93 -26.23 1.96
C ARG A 101 12.94 -26.18 0.82
N PRO A 102 14.25 -26.11 1.08
CA PRO A 102 15.24 -26.17 0.01
C PRO A 102 15.08 -27.50 -0.72
N THR A 103 14.84 -27.43 -2.02
CA THR A 103 14.85 -28.61 -2.89
C THR A 103 16.29 -29.07 -3.04
N LYS A 104 16.58 -30.33 -2.71
CA LYS A 104 17.90 -30.93 -2.95
C LYS A 104 18.21 -30.88 -4.45
N PRO A 105 19.46 -30.57 -4.86
CA PRO A 105 19.86 -30.66 -6.26
C PRO A 105 19.62 -32.09 -6.75
N THR A 106 18.88 -32.25 -7.84
CA THR A 106 18.71 -33.54 -8.51
C THR A 106 20.06 -33.98 -9.06
N ARG A 107 20.47 -35.19 -8.69
CA ARG A 107 21.66 -35.87 -9.20
C ARG A 107 21.56 -35.92 -10.74
N ALA A 108 22.42 -35.19 -11.45
CA ALA A 108 22.59 -35.36 -12.87
C ALA A 108 23.37 -36.67 -13.11
N ALA A 109 22.90 -37.45 -14.09
CA ALA A 109 23.46 -38.73 -14.53
C ALA A 109 24.68 -38.54 -15.45
#